data_AF-W4V8L6-F1
#
_entry.id   AF-W4V8L6-F1
#
_cell.length_a   1.000
_cell.length_b   1.000
_cell.length_c   1.000
_cell.angle_alpha   90.00
_cell.angle_beta   90.00
_cell.angle_gamma   90.00
#
_symmetry.space_group_name_H-M   'P 1'
#
loop_
_entity.id
_entity.type
_entity.pdbx_description
1 polymer ?
#
loop_
_entity_poly.entity_id
_entity_poly.type
_entity_poly.pdbx_seq_one_letter_code
_entity_poly.pdbx_strand_id
1 'polypeptide(L)'
;MTTYKDAGVDVEAGYEAVRLMRNDVKRTFRPEVLTDIGGFGGLFGLNKDKYSNPVLVSGTDGVGTKLKIAFLMDKHDTVGIDCVAMCVNDVVCSGAEPLFFLDYIALGKNRPEKVAQIVKGIADGCVEAGCALIGGETAEMPGFYPEDEYDLAGFAVGIVDRDKIIDGSKIKPGDKLIGLASSGIHSNGYSLVRKIGAKSQKLRKRLRFLEPL
;
A
#
# COMPACT_ATOMS: atom_id res chain seq x y z
N MET A 1 15.86 5.87 -34.63
CA MET A 1 14.91 4.80 -34.21
C MET A 1 14.69 5.05 -32.73
N THR A 2 13.50 5.50 -32.33
CA THR A 2 13.20 5.81 -30.92
C THR A 2 13.11 4.49 -30.15
N THR A 3 13.96 4.30 -29.15
CA THR A 3 13.96 3.10 -28.30
C THR A 3 13.00 3.27 -27.12
N TYR A 4 12.66 2.16 -26.45
CA TYR A 4 11.86 2.17 -25.22
C TYR A 4 12.55 3.01 -24.11
N LYS A 5 13.89 3.02 -24.12
CA LYS A 5 14.72 3.87 -23.26
C LYS A 5 14.65 5.35 -23.64
N ASP A 6 14.55 5.67 -24.94
CA ASP A 6 14.35 7.05 -25.40
C ASP A 6 12.94 7.59 -25.07
N ALA A 7 11.98 6.70 -24.85
CA ALA A 7 10.68 7.03 -24.26
C ALA A 7 10.72 7.14 -22.72
N GLY A 8 11.91 6.96 -22.12
CA GLY A 8 12.19 7.12 -20.70
C GLY A 8 11.81 5.92 -19.83
N VAL A 9 11.74 4.71 -20.39
CA VAL A 9 11.51 3.48 -19.63
C VAL A 9 12.80 2.67 -19.50
N ASP A 10 13.29 2.48 -18.27
CA ASP A 10 14.51 1.73 -17.98
C ASP A 10 14.21 0.32 -17.42
N VAL A 11 14.39 -0.70 -18.27
CA VAL A 11 14.16 -2.11 -17.92
C VAL A 11 15.23 -2.63 -16.94
N GLU A 12 16.47 -2.13 -16.99
CA GLU A 12 17.53 -2.54 -16.06
C GLU A 12 17.23 -2.04 -14.64
N ALA A 13 16.70 -0.82 -14.53
CA ALA A 13 16.22 -0.26 -13.25
C ALA A 13 15.10 -1.13 -12.65
N GLY A 14 14.19 -1.64 -13.49
CA GLY A 14 13.15 -2.59 -13.07
C GLY A 14 13.74 -3.87 -12.46
N TYR A 15 14.73 -4.49 -13.11
CA TYR A 15 15.36 -5.70 -12.59
C TYR A 15 16.13 -5.47 -11.29
N GLU A 16 16.81 -4.33 -11.16
CA GLU A 16 17.52 -3.98 -9.94
C GLU A 16 16.54 -3.74 -8.78
N ALA A 17 15.42 -3.06 -9.02
CA ALA A 17 14.38 -2.89 -8.02
C ALA A 17 13.87 -4.25 -7.51
N VAL A 18 13.57 -5.18 -8.43
CA VAL A 18 13.14 -6.56 -8.09
C VAL A 18 14.20 -7.29 -7.27
N ARG A 19 15.47 -7.14 -7.61
CA ARG A 19 16.58 -7.74 -6.84
C ARG A 19 16.64 -7.22 -5.42
N LEU A 20 16.49 -5.90 -5.23
CA LEU A 20 16.56 -5.24 -3.94
C LEU A 20 15.37 -5.60 -3.03
N MET A 21 14.15 -5.68 -3.58
CA MET A 21 12.93 -5.93 -2.79
C MET A 21 12.62 -7.42 -2.56
N ARG A 22 13.31 -8.35 -3.24
CA ARG A 22 13.01 -9.79 -3.20
C ARG A 22 12.88 -10.37 -1.78
N ASN A 23 13.79 -10.02 -0.88
CA ASN A 23 13.78 -10.58 0.48
C ASN A 23 12.63 -10.04 1.33
N ASP A 24 12.26 -8.77 1.16
CA ASP A 24 11.12 -8.16 1.84
C ASP A 24 9.82 -8.80 1.37
N VAL A 25 9.64 -8.98 0.06
CA VAL A 25 8.47 -9.66 -0.50
C VAL A 25 8.36 -11.10 0.03
N LYS A 26 9.47 -11.87 0.01
CA LYS A 26 9.48 -13.26 0.50
C LYS A 26 9.12 -13.40 1.97
N ARG A 27 9.43 -12.40 2.81
CA ARG A 27 9.07 -12.41 4.23
C ARG A 27 7.55 -12.36 4.45
N THR A 28 6.80 -11.87 3.49
CA THR A 28 5.32 -11.84 3.54
C THR A 28 4.69 -13.20 3.21
N PHE A 29 5.45 -14.15 2.67
CA PHE A 29 4.88 -15.36 2.09
C PHE A 29 4.21 -16.22 3.15
N ARG A 30 2.99 -16.63 2.81
CA ARG A 30 2.24 -17.62 3.56
C ARG A 30 2.34 -18.99 2.87
N PRO A 31 2.04 -20.11 3.56
CA PRO A 31 2.06 -21.44 2.96
C PRO A 31 1.17 -21.59 1.73
N GLU A 32 0.15 -20.75 1.60
CA GLU A 32 -0.77 -20.74 0.47
C GLU A 32 -0.18 -20.12 -0.81
N VAL A 33 0.95 -19.41 -0.75
CA VAL A 33 1.59 -18.79 -1.93
C VAL A 33 2.25 -19.87 -2.80
N LEU A 34 1.91 -19.89 -4.10
CA LEU A 34 2.37 -20.93 -5.04
C LEU A 34 3.39 -20.42 -6.07
N THR A 35 3.76 -19.13 -6.02
CA THR A 35 4.69 -18.47 -6.95
C THR A 35 5.82 -17.74 -6.22
N ASP A 36 6.89 -17.42 -6.96
CA ASP A 36 7.93 -16.49 -6.52
C ASP A 36 7.75 -15.12 -7.23
N ILE A 37 8.48 -14.10 -6.78
CA ILE A 37 8.48 -12.77 -7.38
C ILE A 37 9.09 -12.79 -8.80
N GLY A 38 8.49 -12.03 -9.73
CA GLY A 38 8.96 -11.88 -11.11
C GLY A 38 8.24 -12.78 -12.13
N GLY A 39 7.23 -13.54 -11.72
CA GLY A 39 6.32 -14.23 -12.62
C GLY A 39 5.22 -13.31 -13.17
N PHE A 40 4.45 -13.79 -14.16
CA PHE A 40 3.36 -13.05 -14.80
C PHE A 40 2.12 -12.82 -13.90
N GLY A 41 2.04 -13.51 -12.76
CA GLY A 41 0.93 -13.37 -11.82
C GLY A 41 1.22 -14.09 -10.51
N GLY A 42 0.68 -13.54 -9.42
CA GLY A 42 0.70 -14.17 -8.11
C GLY A 42 -0.34 -15.28 -8.01
N LEU A 43 0.06 -16.46 -7.52
CA LEU A 43 -0.85 -17.57 -7.29
C LEU A 43 -1.02 -17.83 -5.79
N PHE A 44 -2.26 -17.91 -5.33
CA PHE A 44 -2.62 -18.17 -3.93
C PHE A 44 -3.60 -19.35 -3.85
N GLY A 45 -3.20 -20.42 -3.18
CA GLY A 45 -4.00 -21.63 -2.99
C GLY A 45 -5.05 -21.44 -1.90
N LEU A 46 -6.33 -21.64 -2.23
CA LEU A 46 -7.40 -21.59 -1.24
C LEU A 46 -7.62 -22.95 -0.57
N ASN A 47 -7.45 -23.02 0.75
CA ASN A 47 -7.85 -24.19 1.54
C ASN A 47 -9.38 -24.24 1.69
N LYS A 48 -10.03 -25.10 0.91
CA LYS A 48 -11.49 -25.25 0.90
C LYS A 48 -12.02 -25.89 2.18
N ASP A 49 -11.22 -26.66 2.90
CA ASP A 49 -11.66 -27.35 4.12
C ASP A 49 -11.71 -26.40 5.33
N LYS A 50 -11.07 -25.22 5.24
CA LYS A 50 -11.08 -24.18 6.30
C LYS A 50 -12.38 -23.37 6.32
N TYR A 51 -13.13 -23.33 5.22
CA TYR A 51 -14.31 -22.45 5.07
C TYR A 51 -15.53 -23.24 4.60
N SER A 52 -16.66 -23.04 5.26
CA SER A 52 -17.90 -23.76 4.93
C SER A 52 -18.62 -23.13 3.73
N ASN A 53 -18.64 -21.80 3.66
CA ASN A 53 -19.27 -21.05 2.57
C ASN A 53 -18.42 -19.80 2.26
N PRO A 54 -17.27 -19.98 1.59
CA PRO A 54 -16.28 -18.92 1.43
C PRO A 54 -16.78 -17.80 0.51
N VAL A 55 -16.59 -16.57 0.97
CA VAL A 55 -16.83 -15.33 0.21
C VAL A 55 -15.53 -14.54 0.20
N LEU A 56 -15.09 -14.14 -1.00
CA LEU A 56 -13.95 -13.23 -1.15
C LEU A 56 -14.40 -11.78 -0.96
N VAL A 57 -13.60 -11.03 -0.23
CA VAL A 57 -13.78 -9.60 -0.01
C VAL A 57 -12.57 -8.90 -0.57
N SER A 58 -12.77 -7.97 -1.50
CA SER A 58 -11.68 -7.19 -2.11
C SER A 58 -11.80 -5.73 -1.72
N GLY A 59 -10.67 -5.08 -1.49
CA GLY A 59 -10.56 -3.64 -1.27
C GLY A 59 -9.42 -3.05 -2.07
N THR A 60 -9.57 -1.82 -2.53
CA THR A 60 -8.50 -1.05 -3.16
C THR A 60 -8.49 0.37 -2.64
N ASP A 61 -7.31 0.88 -2.34
CA ASP A 61 -7.12 2.24 -1.86
C ASP A 61 -5.69 2.72 -2.18
N GLY A 62 -5.45 4.01 -2.00
CA GLY A 62 -4.13 4.62 -2.08
C GLY A 62 -3.74 5.35 -0.80
N VAL A 63 -2.51 5.86 -0.78
CA VAL A 63 -2.02 6.66 0.36
C VAL A 63 -2.59 8.08 0.33
N GLY A 64 -2.85 8.60 -0.87
CA GLY A 64 -3.35 9.96 -1.08
C GLY A 64 -2.33 11.04 -0.72
N THR A 65 -2.83 12.21 -0.32
CA THR A 65 -1.98 13.42 -0.21
C THR A 65 -0.92 13.40 0.91
N LYS A 66 -0.87 12.33 1.72
CA LYS A 66 0.24 12.07 2.63
C LYS A 66 1.56 11.82 1.88
N LEU A 67 1.51 11.32 0.64
CA LEU A 67 2.69 11.14 -0.20
C LEU A 67 3.52 12.42 -0.38
N LYS A 68 2.87 13.59 -0.45
CA LYS A 68 3.59 14.87 -0.49
C LYS A 68 4.49 15.09 0.73
N ILE A 69 4.10 14.60 1.91
CA ILE A 69 4.96 14.67 3.11
C ILE A 69 6.15 13.72 2.96
N ALA A 70 5.93 12.52 2.45
CA ALA A 70 7.00 11.56 2.19
C ALA A 70 8.05 12.11 1.22
N PHE A 71 7.62 12.80 0.16
CA PHE A 71 8.54 13.45 -0.79
C PHE A 71 9.36 14.55 -0.12
N LEU A 72 8.69 15.43 0.63
CA LEU A 72 9.35 16.55 1.33
C LEU A 72 10.36 16.09 2.40
N MET A 73 10.15 14.90 2.96
CA MET A 73 11.03 14.31 3.96
C MET A 73 12.04 13.31 3.38
N ASP A 74 11.97 13.03 2.07
CA ASP A 74 12.69 11.94 1.39
C ASP A 74 12.65 10.62 2.19
N LYS A 75 11.46 10.29 2.71
CA LYS A 75 11.21 9.10 3.54
C LYS A 75 10.10 8.26 2.94
N HIS A 76 10.47 7.13 2.33
CA HIS A 76 9.57 6.31 1.51
C HIS A 76 9.29 4.92 2.09
N ASP A 77 10.02 4.52 3.14
CA ASP A 77 9.98 3.20 3.78
C ASP A 77 8.75 2.94 4.66
N THR A 78 7.88 3.93 4.87
CA THR A 78 6.70 3.80 5.73
C THR A 78 5.36 4.02 5.03
N VAL A 79 5.34 4.68 3.87
CA VAL A 79 4.05 4.94 3.17
C VAL A 79 3.43 3.68 2.59
N GLY A 80 4.22 2.63 2.35
CA GLY A 80 3.70 1.31 2.01
C GLY A 80 2.85 0.70 3.12
N ILE A 81 3.21 0.92 4.39
CA ILE A 81 2.42 0.47 5.55
C ILE A 81 1.06 1.17 5.55
N ASP A 82 1.05 2.48 5.28
CA ASP A 82 -0.20 3.25 5.18
C ASP A 82 -1.11 2.71 4.07
N CYS A 83 -0.55 2.38 2.89
CA CYS A 83 -1.31 1.83 1.78
C CYS A 83 -1.96 0.48 2.13
N VAL A 84 -1.19 -0.43 2.73
CA VAL A 84 -1.72 -1.73 3.17
C VAL A 84 -2.79 -1.55 4.23
N ALA A 85 -2.54 -0.70 5.23
CA ALA A 85 -3.48 -0.47 6.32
C ALA A 85 -4.82 0.09 5.82
N MET A 86 -4.82 1.01 4.85
CA MET A 86 -6.06 1.53 4.26
C MET A 86 -6.89 0.40 3.63
N CYS A 87 -6.30 -0.43 2.78
CA CYS A 87 -7.03 -1.50 2.12
C CYS A 87 -7.45 -2.62 3.08
N VAL A 88 -6.56 -3.04 3.97
CA VAL A 88 -6.79 -4.18 4.88
C VAL A 88 -7.82 -3.83 5.94
N ASN A 89 -7.81 -2.60 6.49
CA ASN A 89 -8.82 -2.20 7.48
C ASN A 89 -10.23 -2.23 6.89
N ASP A 90 -10.40 -1.85 5.62
CA ASP A 90 -11.69 -1.92 4.93
C ASP A 90 -12.16 -3.36 4.73
N VAL A 91 -11.25 -4.26 4.36
CA VAL A 91 -11.54 -5.70 4.23
C VAL A 91 -11.97 -6.29 5.58
N VAL A 92 -11.25 -5.97 6.66
CA VAL A 92 -11.51 -6.50 8.01
C VAL A 92 -12.83 -6.01 8.58
N CYS A 93 -13.34 -4.84 8.17
CA CYS A 93 -14.66 -4.34 8.60
C CYS A 93 -15.81 -5.29 8.23
N SER A 94 -15.65 -6.12 7.19
CA SER A 94 -16.62 -7.15 6.82
C SER A 94 -16.48 -8.46 7.61
N GLY A 95 -15.52 -8.55 8.54
CA GLY A 95 -15.15 -9.76 9.27
C GLY A 95 -14.20 -10.68 8.49
N ALA A 96 -13.58 -10.22 7.41
CA ALA A 96 -12.72 -11.02 6.56
C ALA A 96 -11.27 -11.13 7.08
N GLU A 97 -10.68 -12.31 6.91
CA GLU A 97 -9.24 -12.55 7.08
C GLU A 97 -8.49 -12.09 5.82
N PRO A 98 -7.52 -11.17 5.91
CA PRO A 98 -6.66 -10.82 4.78
C PRO A 98 -5.84 -12.02 4.28
N LEU A 99 -5.83 -12.25 2.96
CA LEU A 99 -5.09 -13.35 2.34
C LEU A 99 -3.83 -12.85 1.64
N PHE A 100 -4.02 -11.96 0.67
CA PHE A 100 -2.95 -11.44 -0.15
C PHE A 100 -3.16 -9.98 -0.56
N PHE A 101 -2.08 -9.37 -1.00
CA PHE A 101 -1.99 -7.99 -1.42
C PHE A 101 -1.29 -7.89 -2.77
N LEU A 102 -1.70 -6.90 -3.57
CA LEU A 102 -0.97 -6.43 -4.74
C LEU A 102 -0.79 -4.92 -4.67
N ASP A 103 0.28 -4.42 -5.25
CA ASP A 103 0.54 -2.99 -5.35
C ASP A 103 0.73 -2.51 -6.79
N TYR A 104 0.47 -1.22 -7.00
CA TYR A 104 0.76 -0.52 -8.25
C TYR A 104 1.45 0.80 -7.92
N ILE A 105 2.68 0.95 -8.41
CA ILE A 105 3.51 2.13 -8.24
C ILE A 105 3.61 2.85 -9.58
N ALA A 106 3.06 4.06 -9.65
CA ALA A 106 3.16 4.94 -10.79
C ALA A 106 4.15 6.06 -10.48
N LEU A 107 5.19 6.27 -11.28
CA LEU A 107 6.26 7.21 -10.91
C LEU A 107 6.81 7.99 -12.11
N GLY A 108 7.43 9.14 -11.84
CA GLY A 108 8.05 9.95 -12.88
C GLY A 108 9.36 9.36 -13.39
N LYS A 109 10.21 8.89 -12.46
CA LYS A 109 11.51 8.27 -12.78
C LYS A 109 11.83 7.09 -11.86
N ASN A 110 12.18 5.96 -12.44
CA ASN A 110 12.44 4.73 -11.70
C ASN A 110 13.82 4.80 -11.03
N ARG A 111 13.82 5.03 -9.71
CA ARG A 111 15.01 4.94 -8.86
C ARG A 111 14.91 3.65 -8.04
N PRO A 112 15.68 2.59 -8.38
CA PRO A 112 15.51 1.26 -7.80
C PRO A 112 15.52 1.24 -6.27
N GLU A 113 16.40 2.02 -5.63
CA GLU A 113 16.49 2.09 -4.18
C GLU A 113 15.26 2.72 -3.53
N LYS A 114 14.66 3.72 -4.18
CA LYS A 114 13.43 4.37 -3.71
C LYS A 114 12.24 3.42 -3.86
N VAL A 115 12.13 2.73 -4.98
CA VAL A 115 11.10 1.70 -5.20
C VAL A 115 11.23 0.59 -4.16
N ALA A 116 12.45 0.11 -3.91
CA ALA A 116 12.71 -0.90 -2.88
C ALA A 116 12.30 -0.43 -1.47
N GLN A 117 12.50 0.84 -1.12
CA GLN A 117 11.99 1.39 0.15
C GLN A 117 10.46 1.37 0.22
N ILE A 118 9.78 1.80 -0.84
CA ILE A 118 8.31 1.77 -0.90
C ILE A 118 7.81 0.34 -0.69
N VAL A 119 8.34 -0.61 -1.46
CA VAL A 119 7.93 -2.02 -1.39
C VAL A 119 8.30 -2.66 -0.05
N LYS A 120 9.43 -2.29 0.56
CA LYS A 120 9.75 -2.69 1.94
C LYS A 120 8.63 -2.27 2.89
N GLY A 121 8.14 -1.04 2.79
CA GLY A 121 7.01 -0.56 3.61
C GLY A 121 5.73 -1.35 3.35
N ILE A 122 5.44 -1.72 2.10
CA ILE A 122 4.28 -2.55 1.75
C ILE A 122 4.45 -3.95 2.37
N ALA A 123 5.63 -4.54 2.25
CA ALA A 123 5.93 -5.83 2.83
C ALA A 123 5.82 -5.81 4.37
N ASP A 124 6.30 -4.75 5.03
CA ASP A 124 6.13 -4.56 6.47
C ASP A 124 4.65 -4.50 6.85
N GLY A 125 3.83 -3.73 6.13
CA GLY A 125 2.39 -3.68 6.32
C GLY A 125 1.71 -5.03 6.10
N CYS A 126 2.13 -5.80 5.09
CA CYS A 126 1.59 -7.13 4.81
C CYS A 126 1.92 -8.13 5.94
N VAL A 127 3.14 -8.08 6.47
CA VAL A 127 3.54 -8.89 7.63
C VAL A 127 2.71 -8.55 8.86
N GLU A 128 2.48 -7.26 9.13
CA GLU A 128 1.61 -6.82 10.24
C GLU A 128 0.14 -7.26 10.05
N ALA A 129 -0.36 -7.20 8.81
CA ALA A 129 -1.71 -7.62 8.44
C ALA A 129 -1.89 -9.16 8.36
N GLY A 130 -0.79 -9.91 8.35
CA GLY A 130 -0.81 -11.36 8.13
C GLY A 130 -1.22 -11.77 6.72
N CYS A 131 -1.04 -10.92 5.70
CA CYS A 131 -1.29 -11.24 4.29
C CYS A 131 0.02 -11.36 3.50
N ALA A 132 -0.05 -12.03 2.34
CA ALA A 132 1.10 -12.17 1.45
C ALA A 132 1.11 -11.10 0.35
N LEU A 133 2.27 -10.46 0.11
CA LEU A 133 2.48 -9.64 -1.08
C LEU A 133 2.85 -10.57 -2.24
N ILE A 134 1.89 -10.81 -3.15
CA ILE A 134 2.03 -11.85 -4.19
C ILE A 134 2.29 -11.30 -5.60
N GLY A 135 2.24 -9.99 -5.78
CA GLY A 135 2.50 -9.35 -7.06
C GLY A 135 2.39 -7.84 -6.95
N GLY A 136 2.90 -7.16 -7.97
CA GLY A 136 2.79 -5.71 -8.09
C GLY A 136 3.34 -5.26 -9.44
N GLU A 137 3.21 -3.96 -9.72
CA GLU A 137 3.70 -3.36 -10.96
C GLU A 137 4.33 -1.99 -10.68
N THR A 138 5.39 -1.67 -11.41
CA THR A 138 6.04 -0.36 -11.36
C THR A 138 6.06 0.27 -12.75
N ALA A 139 5.26 1.32 -12.93
CA ALA A 139 5.14 2.04 -14.19
C ALA A 139 5.92 3.35 -14.16
N GLU A 140 6.97 3.43 -14.97
CA GLU A 140 7.71 4.66 -15.24
C GLU A 140 6.99 5.49 -16.32
N MET A 141 6.50 6.67 -15.95
CA MET A 141 5.64 7.52 -16.78
C MET A 141 6.18 8.96 -16.86
N PRO A 142 7.33 9.16 -17.53
CA PRO A 142 7.92 10.48 -17.67
C PRO A 142 6.98 11.41 -18.44
N GLY A 143 6.86 12.65 -17.96
CA GLY A 143 5.93 13.64 -18.51
C GLY A 143 4.49 13.51 -18.00
N PHE A 144 4.14 12.42 -17.30
CA PHE A 144 2.90 12.33 -16.54
C PHE A 144 3.13 12.71 -15.07
N TYR A 145 4.12 12.09 -14.44
CA TYR A 145 4.54 12.42 -13.07
C TYR A 145 5.84 13.23 -13.07
N PRO A 146 6.01 14.19 -12.13
CA PRO A 146 7.31 14.80 -11.86
C PRO A 146 8.34 13.73 -11.46
N GLU A 147 9.62 13.96 -11.79
CA GLU A 147 10.68 12.93 -11.64
C GLU A 147 10.79 12.34 -10.23
N ASP A 148 10.57 13.16 -9.19
CA ASP A 148 10.73 12.75 -7.79
C ASP A 148 9.39 12.41 -7.11
N GLU A 149 8.31 12.32 -7.87
CA GLU A 149 6.98 11.99 -7.36
C GLU A 149 6.48 10.64 -7.89
N TYR A 150 5.63 10.02 -7.07
CA TYR A 150 4.95 8.78 -7.39
C TYR A 150 3.53 8.76 -6.82
N ASP A 151 2.71 7.86 -7.33
CA ASP A 151 1.47 7.43 -6.71
C ASP A 151 1.56 5.96 -6.33
N LEU A 152 0.82 5.58 -5.30
CA LEU A 152 0.81 4.23 -4.75
C LEU A 152 -0.62 3.78 -4.52
N ALA A 153 -1.02 2.75 -5.25
CA ALA A 153 -2.29 2.05 -5.08
C ALA A 153 -2.05 0.63 -4.56
N GLY A 154 -2.98 0.17 -3.74
CA GLY A 154 -2.98 -1.14 -3.12
C GLY A 154 -4.26 -1.89 -3.43
N PHE A 155 -4.17 -3.21 -3.39
CA PHE A 155 -5.27 -4.13 -3.65
C PHE A 155 -5.19 -5.28 -2.65
N ALA A 156 -6.13 -5.34 -1.71
CA ALA A 156 -6.22 -6.42 -0.74
C ALA A 156 -7.33 -7.39 -1.13
N VAL A 157 -7.09 -8.68 -0.95
CA VAL A 157 -8.12 -9.71 -0.98
C VAL A 157 -8.12 -10.46 0.34
N GLY A 158 -9.29 -10.55 0.95
CA GLY A 158 -9.57 -11.36 2.12
C GLY A 158 -10.69 -12.36 1.88
N ILE A 159 -10.98 -13.14 2.92
CA ILE A 159 -12.01 -14.18 2.88
C ILE A 159 -12.80 -14.24 4.18
N VAL A 160 -14.09 -14.53 4.06
CA VAL A 160 -15.02 -14.70 5.18
C VAL A 160 -16.02 -15.81 4.85
N ASP A 161 -16.49 -16.55 5.86
CA ASP A 161 -17.67 -17.40 5.68
C ASP A 161 -18.93 -16.52 5.58
N ARG A 162 -19.82 -16.83 4.64
CA ARG A 162 -21.03 -16.03 4.38
C ARG A 162 -21.86 -15.73 5.63
N ASP A 163 -22.00 -16.69 6.53
CA ASP A 163 -22.77 -16.57 7.78
C ASP A 163 -22.08 -15.73 8.87
N LYS A 164 -20.77 -15.43 8.70
CA LYS A 164 -19.95 -14.62 9.61
C LYS A 164 -19.75 -13.19 9.14
N ILE A 165 -20.30 -12.81 7.98
CA ILE A 165 -20.18 -11.44 7.45
C ILE A 165 -20.74 -10.44 8.48
N ILE A 166 -19.98 -9.37 8.70
CA ILE A 166 -20.37 -8.23 9.53
C ILE A 166 -20.90 -7.14 8.61
N ASP A 167 -22.20 -6.84 8.69
CA ASP A 167 -22.89 -5.86 7.84
C ASP A 167 -23.64 -4.77 8.65
N GLY A 168 -23.54 -4.83 9.98
CA GLY A 168 -24.23 -3.91 10.88
C GLY A 168 -25.73 -4.19 11.10
N SER A 169 -26.34 -5.17 10.42
CA SER A 169 -27.77 -5.49 10.53
C SER A 169 -28.21 -5.93 11.94
N LYS A 170 -27.27 -6.40 12.76
CA LYS A 170 -27.50 -6.86 14.14
C LYS A 170 -27.37 -5.77 15.20
N ILE A 171 -27.00 -4.54 14.83
CA ILE A 171 -26.85 -3.40 15.74
C ILE A 171 -28.22 -2.99 16.30
N LYS A 172 -28.29 -2.74 17.61
CA LYS A 172 -29.55 -2.37 18.30
C LYS A 172 -29.33 -1.36 19.44
N PRO A 173 -30.39 -0.65 19.88
CA PRO A 173 -30.31 0.20 21.06
C PRO A 173 -29.78 -0.56 22.29
N GLY A 174 -28.81 0.04 22.98
CA GLY A 174 -28.13 -0.55 24.13
C GLY A 174 -26.73 -1.08 23.83
N ASP A 175 -26.40 -1.33 22.57
CA ASP A 175 -25.04 -1.72 22.15
C ASP A 175 -24.03 -0.62 22.50
N LYS A 176 -22.77 -1.03 22.71
CA LYS A 176 -21.67 -0.14 23.09
C LYS A 176 -20.72 0.08 21.93
N LEU A 177 -20.24 1.31 21.78
CA LEU A 177 -19.18 1.65 20.84
C LEU A 177 -17.83 1.54 21.55
N ILE A 178 -16.93 0.76 20.95
CA ILE A 178 -15.54 0.63 21.39
C ILE A 178 -14.66 1.21 20.30
N GLY A 179 -13.89 2.23 20.63
CA GLY A 179 -12.90 2.82 19.72
C GLY A 179 -11.52 2.23 19.96
N LEU A 180 -10.82 1.88 18.89
CA LEU A 180 -9.39 1.57 18.93
C LEU A 180 -8.60 2.85 18.64
N ALA A 181 -7.55 3.09 19.41
CA ALA A 181 -6.74 4.29 19.25
C ALA A 181 -5.99 4.29 17.90
N SER A 182 -5.95 5.44 17.23
CA SER A 182 -5.13 5.63 16.04
C SER A 182 -3.66 5.89 16.40
N SER A 183 -2.74 5.68 15.45
CA SER A 183 -1.34 6.09 15.57
C SER A 183 -1.14 7.58 15.25
N GLY A 184 -2.21 8.31 14.95
CA GLY A 184 -2.19 9.72 14.56
C GLY A 184 -3.25 10.03 13.51
N ILE A 185 -2.85 10.78 12.47
CA ILE A 185 -3.72 11.21 11.36
C ILE A 185 -3.98 10.08 10.34
N HIS A 186 -3.25 8.96 10.46
CA HIS A 186 -3.27 7.84 9.51
C HIS A 186 -2.95 8.30 8.09
N SER A 187 -3.82 8.05 7.10
CA SER A 187 -3.64 8.46 5.71
C SER A 187 -4.63 9.52 5.22
N ASN A 188 -5.48 10.05 6.11
CA ASN A 188 -6.57 10.97 5.74
C ASN A 188 -6.29 12.42 6.17
N GLY A 189 -6.87 13.40 5.46
CA GLY A 189 -6.81 14.81 5.87
C GLY A 189 -5.49 15.57 5.63
N TYR A 190 -4.49 14.94 5.00
CA TYR A 190 -3.16 15.56 4.79
C TYR A 190 -3.17 16.82 3.93
N SER A 191 -4.14 17.00 3.02
CA SER A 191 -4.36 18.29 2.34
C SER A 191 -4.63 19.44 3.30
N LEU A 192 -5.46 19.22 4.34
CA LEU A 192 -5.73 20.23 5.35
C LEU A 192 -4.52 20.45 6.26
N VAL A 193 -3.84 19.37 6.67
CA VAL A 193 -2.61 19.43 7.47
C VAL A 193 -1.56 20.31 6.79
N ARG A 194 -1.31 20.11 5.49
CA ARG A 194 -0.38 20.93 4.72
C ARG A 194 -0.82 22.40 4.66
N LYS A 195 -2.11 22.66 4.43
CA LYS A 195 -2.65 24.03 4.38
C LYS A 195 -2.51 24.77 5.72
N ILE A 196 -2.68 24.08 6.84
CA ILE A 196 -2.49 24.65 8.18
C ILE A 196 -1.00 24.88 8.46
N GLY A 197 -0.15 23.88 8.18
CA GLY A 197 1.30 23.98 8.36
C GLY A 197 1.91 25.14 7.58
N ALA A 198 1.47 25.32 6.33
CA ALA A 198 1.88 26.45 5.49
C ALA A 198 1.44 27.81 6.06
N LYS A 199 0.38 27.93 6.86
CA LYS A 199 -0.04 29.23 7.42
C LYS A 199 0.59 29.57 8.77
N SER A 200 1.12 28.59 9.50
CA SER A 200 1.59 28.77 10.87
C SER A 200 3.10 29.02 10.94
N GLN A 201 3.50 30.24 11.31
CA GLN A 201 4.93 30.61 11.45
C GLN A 201 5.67 29.76 12.50
N LYS A 202 4.97 29.31 13.55
CA LYS A 202 5.53 28.43 14.60
C LYS A 202 5.70 26.98 14.11
N LEU A 203 4.77 26.47 13.29
CA LEU A 203 4.92 25.15 12.68
C LEU A 203 5.93 25.17 11.54
N ARG A 204 6.02 26.22 10.72
CA ARG A 204 7.07 26.37 9.68
C ARG A 204 8.48 26.20 10.27
N LYS A 205 8.75 26.80 11.44
CA LYS A 205 10.04 26.66 12.14
C LYS A 205 10.33 25.24 12.66
N ARG A 206 9.30 24.45 12.98
CA ARG A 206 9.41 23.05 13.46
C ARG A 206 9.35 22.01 12.35
N LEU A 207 8.62 22.32 11.28
CA LEU A 207 8.42 21.53 10.07
C LEU A 207 9.20 22.19 8.93
N ARG A 208 10.53 22.20 9.04
CA ARG A 208 11.45 22.76 8.03
C ARG A 208 11.28 22.17 6.62
N PHE A 209 10.52 21.09 6.49
CA PHE A 209 10.19 20.42 5.23
C PHE A 209 8.91 20.93 4.57
N LEU A 210 8.12 21.82 5.19
CA LEU A 210 6.86 22.34 4.63
C LEU A 210 7.01 23.71 3.94
N GLU A 211 8.24 24.17 3.69
CA GLU A 211 8.40 25.37 2.86
C GLU A 211 7.94 25.07 1.43
N PRO A 212 7.12 25.94 0.82
CA PRO A 212 6.90 25.84 -0.60
C PRO A 212 8.23 26.14 -1.29
N LEU A 213 8.66 25.25 -2.19
CA LEU A 213 9.49 25.67 -3.32
C LEU A 213 8.74 26.73 -4.12
#